data_AF-A0AAN4VYB1-F1
#
_entry.id   AF-A0AAN4VYB1-F1
#
_cell.length_a   1.000
_cell.length_b   1.000
_cell.length_c   1.000
_cell.angle_alpha   90.00
_cell.angle_beta   90.00
_cell.angle_gamma   90.00
#
_symmetry.space_group_name_H-M   'P 1'
#
loop_
_entity.id
_entity.type
_entity.pdbx_description
1 polymer ?
#
loop_
_entity_poly.entity_id
_entity_poly.type
_entity_poly.pdbx_seq_one_letter_code
_entity_poly.pdbx_strand_id
1 'polypeptide(L)'
;MRSFVTTLLVLLITTIHAPAMNFSPEDVKGDKITVAITDDGKEMVIDLSGKQLKDQHTAIDLNRMDEYAYKTRVVRYFGGMLKQSTYELEKLTVRIAGEEIVGAFDRTNLNKIVHLLVQF
;
A
#
# COMPACT_ATOMS: atom_id res chain seq x y z
N MET A 1 -29.00 -19.17 48.91
CA MET A 1 -29.47 -19.40 47.53
C MET A 1 -28.69 -18.47 46.62
N ARG A 2 -27.71 -18.99 45.87
CA ARG A 2 -26.85 -18.21 44.96
C ARG A 2 -27.43 -18.32 43.56
N SER A 3 -27.99 -17.23 43.05
CA SER A 3 -28.40 -17.12 41.64
C SER A 3 -27.18 -16.67 40.84
N PHE A 4 -26.68 -17.54 39.98
CA PHE A 4 -25.61 -17.22 39.05
C PHE A 4 -26.21 -16.37 37.93
N VAL A 5 -25.82 -15.09 37.90
CA VAL A 5 -26.06 -14.21 36.75
C VAL A 5 -25.10 -14.66 35.65
N THR A 6 -25.63 -15.37 34.66
CA THR A 6 -24.90 -15.79 33.47
C THR A 6 -24.58 -14.55 32.64
N THR A 7 -23.37 -14.02 32.79
CA THR A 7 -22.85 -12.93 31.96
C THR A 7 -22.61 -13.48 30.55
N LEU A 8 -23.51 -13.15 29.62
CA LEU A 8 -23.35 -13.38 28.20
C LEU A 8 -22.20 -12.48 27.70
N LEU A 9 -21.00 -13.05 27.58
CA LEU A 9 -19.85 -12.41 26.96
C LEU A 9 -20.14 -12.29 25.46
N VAL A 10 -20.64 -11.14 25.03
CA VAL A 10 -20.73 -10.78 23.62
C VAL A 10 -19.29 -10.60 23.13
N LEU A 11 -18.75 -11.65 22.52
CA LEU A 11 -17.49 -11.59 21.79
C LEU A 11 -17.74 -10.74 20.53
N LEU A 12 -17.64 -9.42 20.67
CA LEU A 12 -17.63 -8.51 19.54
C LEU A 12 -16.30 -8.72 18.81
N ILE A 13 -16.28 -9.66 17.86
CA ILE A 13 -15.19 -9.79 16.91
C ILE A 13 -15.28 -8.58 16.00
N THR A 14 -14.67 -7.46 16.39
CA THR A 14 -14.34 -6.40 15.44
C THR A 14 -13.22 -6.97 14.59
N THR A 15 -13.57 -7.60 13.47
CA THR A 15 -12.63 -7.75 12.37
C THR A 15 -12.15 -6.33 12.06
N ILE A 16 -10.91 -6.00 12.43
CA ILE A 16 -10.24 -4.79 12.00
C ILE A 16 -10.00 -5.01 10.50
N HIS A 17 -11.05 -4.84 9.70
CA HIS A 17 -10.90 -4.73 8.26
C HIS A 17 -10.12 -3.44 8.06
N ALA A 18 -8.89 -3.56 7.58
CA ALA A 18 -8.14 -2.42 7.09
C ALA A 18 -9.07 -1.64 6.13
N PRO A 19 -9.14 -0.30 6.23
CA PRO A 19 -9.96 0.47 5.31
C PRO A 19 -9.56 0.09 3.89
N ALA A 20 -10.54 -0.29 3.08
CA ALA A 20 -10.31 -0.61 1.68
C ALA A 20 -9.83 0.67 1.00
N MET A 21 -8.57 0.69 0.56
CA MET A 21 -8.05 1.81 -0.22
C MET A 21 -8.65 1.71 -1.63
N ASN A 22 -9.20 2.81 -2.11
CA ASN A 22 -9.73 2.94 -3.46
C ASN A 22 -8.89 3.99 -4.18
N PHE A 23 -8.48 3.67 -5.40
CA PHE A 23 -7.64 4.55 -6.21
C PHE A 23 -8.21 4.63 -7.61
N SER A 24 -8.00 5.77 -8.26
CA SER A 24 -8.36 6.00 -9.65
C SER A 24 -7.19 6.59 -10.44
N PRO A 25 -7.19 6.52 -11.78
CA PRO A 25 -6.10 7.04 -12.61
C PRO A 25 -5.73 8.49 -12.29
N GLU A 26 -6.70 9.33 -11.98
CA GLU A 26 -6.48 10.72 -11.62
C GLU A 26 -5.63 10.93 -10.34
N ASP A 27 -5.46 9.91 -9.50
CA ASP A 27 -4.61 9.97 -8.31
C ASP A 27 -3.10 9.95 -8.64
N VAL A 28 -2.75 9.46 -9.82
CA VAL A 28 -1.37 9.44 -10.32
C VAL A 28 -1.10 10.78 -11.02
N LYS A 29 -0.44 11.69 -10.29
CA LYS A 29 -0.13 13.04 -10.79
C LYS A 29 1.35 13.25 -11.12
N GLY A 30 2.24 12.39 -10.62
CA GLY A 30 3.67 12.48 -10.87
C GLY A 30 4.09 11.94 -12.23
N ASP A 31 5.26 12.36 -12.71
CA ASP A 31 5.94 11.74 -13.85
C ASP A 31 6.70 10.45 -13.47
N LYS A 32 6.74 10.17 -12.16
CA LYS A 32 7.34 9.00 -11.54
C LYS A 32 6.58 8.61 -10.29
N ILE A 33 6.85 7.39 -9.83
CA ILE A 33 6.39 6.86 -8.56
C ILE A 33 7.60 6.59 -7.71
N THR A 34 7.54 6.89 -6.43
CA THR A 34 8.61 6.57 -5.50
C THR A 34 8.09 5.64 -4.42
N VAL A 35 8.95 4.72 -3.97
CA VAL A 35 8.62 3.80 -2.88
C VAL A 35 9.76 3.82 -1.87
N ALA A 36 9.38 3.86 -0.61
CA ALA A 36 10.26 3.73 0.54
C ALA A 36 9.70 2.67 1.50
N ILE A 37 10.60 2.00 2.20
CA ILE A 37 10.29 1.25 3.42
C ILE A 37 10.99 2.02 4.55
N THR A 38 10.27 2.27 5.64
CA THR A 38 10.82 3.01 6.80
C THR A 38 12.00 2.29 7.43
N ASP A 39 12.84 3.04 8.14
CA ASP A 39 14.06 2.52 8.79
C ASP A 39 13.80 1.33 9.74
N ASP A 40 12.60 1.25 10.33
CA ASP A 40 12.17 0.15 11.21
C ASP A 40 11.62 -1.07 10.45
N GLY A 41 11.50 -1.00 9.12
CA GLY A 41 11.04 -2.08 8.26
C GLY A 41 9.53 -2.36 8.32
N LYS A 42 8.74 -1.51 9.00
CA LYS A 42 7.32 -1.79 9.29
C LYS A 42 6.32 -1.07 8.39
N GLU A 43 6.72 0.04 7.76
CA GLU A 43 5.84 0.85 6.93
C GLU A 43 6.37 0.94 5.50
N MET A 44 5.47 0.70 4.55
CA MET A 44 5.68 1.00 3.14
C MET A 44 5.04 2.34 2.80
N VAL A 45 5.82 3.24 2.20
CA VAL A 45 5.33 4.52 1.67
C VAL A 45 5.44 4.50 0.15
N ILE A 46 4.32 4.66 -0.54
CA ILE A 46 4.24 4.80 -2.00
C ILE A 46 3.76 6.22 -2.32
N ASP A 47 4.54 6.98 -3.08
CA ASP A 47 4.15 8.33 -3.51
C ASP A 47 3.83 8.35 -5.01
N LEU A 48 2.54 8.57 -5.32
CA LEU A 48 2.00 8.69 -6.67
C LEU A 48 2.01 10.14 -7.18
N SER A 49 2.39 11.10 -6.32
CA SER A 49 2.57 12.51 -6.69
C SER A 49 3.95 12.78 -7.31
N GLY A 50 4.88 11.82 -7.24
CA GLY A 50 6.22 11.91 -7.79
C GLY A 50 7.23 12.61 -6.87
N LYS A 51 6.88 12.84 -5.60
CA LYS A 51 7.82 13.42 -4.64
C LYS A 51 8.92 12.41 -4.30
N GLN A 52 10.12 12.93 -4.06
CA GLN A 52 11.20 12.12 -3.52
C GLN A 52 10.94 11.82 -2.05
N LEU A 53 11.07 10.56 -1.66
CA LEU A 53 10.89 10.10 -0.29
C LEU A 53 12.22 10.05 0.47
N LYS A 54 12.16 10.23 1.79
CA LYS A 54 13.24 9.80 2.69
C LYS A 54 13.33 8.27 2.62
N ASP A 55 14.54 7.73 2.63
CA ASP A 55 14.78 6.28 2.57
C ASP A 55 14.17 5.61 1.32
N GLN A 56 14.20 6.34 0.19
CA GLN A 56 13.67 5.86 -1.08
C GLN A 56 14.45 4.64 -1.58
N HIS A 57 13.73 3.53 -1.75
CA HIS A 57 14.27 2.28 -2.26
C HIS A 57 14.18 2.21 -3.79
N THR A 58 13.14 2.80 -4.37
CA THR A 58 12.97 2.84 -5.83
C THR A 58 12.27 4.10 -6.30
N ALA A 59 12.57 4.48 -7.54
CA ALA A 59 11.79 5.42 -8.33
C ALA A 59 11.51 4.79 -9.70
N ILE A 60 10.25 4.83 -10.12
CA ILE A 60 9.80 4.31 -11.41
C ILE A 60 9.29 5.50 -12.21
N ASP A 61 10.07 5.95 -13.19
CA ASP A 61 9.65 6.98 -14.14
C ASP A 61 8.56 6.42 -15.07
N LEU A 62 7.40 7.07 -15.07
CA LEU A 62 6.25 6.68 -15.89
C LEU A 62 6.33 7.26 -17.30
N ASN A 63 6.89 8.47 -17.45
CA ASN A 63 6.87 9.21 -18.71
C ASN A 63 8.21 9.21 -19.48
N ARG A 64 9.29 8.72 -18.87
CA ARG A 64 10.65 8.69 -19.48
C ARG A 64 11.04 7.31 -20.01
N MET A 65 10.15 6.34 -19.87
CA MET A 65 10.36 4.96 -20.26
C MET A 65 9.31 4.55 -21.29
N ASP A 66 9.63 3.57 -22.11
CA ASP A 66 8.62 2.84 -22.88
C ASP A 66 7.58 2.22 -21.93
N GLU A 67 6.34 2.11 -22.42
CA GLU A 67 5.19 1.61 -21.65
C GLU A 67 5.47 0.21 -21.07
N TYR A 68 5.98 -0.70 -21.90
CA TYR A 68 6.31 -2.06 -21.46
C TYR A 68 7.42 -2.05 -20.40
N ALA A 69 8.41 -1.17 -20.55
CA ALA A 69 9.53 -1.07 -19.64
C ALA A 69 9.10 -0.60 -18.23
N TYR A 70 8.25 0.43 -18.13
CA TYR A 70 7.78 0.88 -16.81
C TYR A 70 6.83 -0.14 -16.18
N LYS A 71 5.89 -0.72 -16.95
CA LYS A 71 4.97 -1.76 -16.45
C LYS A 71 5.74 -2.98 -15.93
N THR A 72 6.81 -3.37 -16.63
CA THR A 72 7.71 -4.44 -16.16
C THR A 72 8.38 -4.08 -14.84
N ARG A 73 8.83 -2.83 -14.66
CA ARG A 73 9.43 -2.38 -13.37
C ARG A 73 8.42 -2.40 -12.23
N VAL A 74 7.19 -1.90 -12.46
CA VAL A 74 6.09 -1.96 -11.48
C VAL A 74 5.87 -3.40 -11.05
N VAL A 75 5.64 -4.32 -12.00
CA VAL A 75 5.37 -5.73 -11.70
C VAL A 75 6.55 -6.41 -11.01
N ARG A 76 7.80 -6.13 -11.40
CA ARG A 76 8.98 -6.74 -10.76
C ARG A 76 9.15 -6.27 -9.32
N TYR A 77 9.02 -4.96 -9.07
CA TYR A 77 9.23 -4.41 -7.74
C TYR A 77 8.14 -4.88 -6.78
N PHE A 78 6.86 -4.70 -7.15
CA PHE A 78 5.74 -5.07 -6.29
C PHE A 78 5.44 -6.57 -6.30
N GLY A 79 5.71 -7.27 -7.41
CA GLY A 79 5.47 -8.71 -7.53
C GLY A 79 6.32 -9.55 -6.58
N GLY A 80 7.54 -9.09 -6.25
CA GLY A 80 8.34 -9.67 -5.17
C GLY A 80 7.62 -9.57 -3.83
N MET A 81 7.08 -8.40 -3.51
CA MET A 81 6.40 -8.13 -2.24
C MET A 81 5.02 -8.79 -2.13
N LEU A 82 4.36 -9.04 -3.26
CA LEU A 82 3.12 -9.83 -3.31
C LEU A 82 3.37 -11.32 -3.04
N LYS A 83 4.55 -11.84 -3.39
CA LYS A 83 4.89 -13.27 -3.22
C LYS A 83 5.69 -13.58 -1.96
N GLN A 84 6.46 -12.63 -1.44
CA GLN A 84 7.35 -12.84 -0.29
C GLN A 84 6.67 -12.44 1.02
N SER A 85 6.92 -13.24 2.06
CA SER A 85 6.54 -12.95 3.45
C SER A 85 7.72 -12.42 4.27
N THR A 86 8.80 -12.04 3.62
CA THR A 86 10.08 -11.68 4.26
C THR A 86 10.01 -10.35 5.01
N TYR A 87 9.11 -9.45 4.60
CA TYR A 87 8.90 -8.18 5.28
C TYR A 87 7.67 -8.27 6.19
N GLU A 88 7.87 -7.99 7.48
CA GLU A 88 6.80 -7.84 8.47
C GLU A 88 6.19 -6.43 8.39
N LEU A 89 5.75 -6.04 7.18
CA LEU A 89 5.09 -4.76 6.99
C LEU A 89 3.75 -4.77 7.74
N GLU A 90 3.57 -3.78 8.60
CA GLU A 90 2.36 -3.56 9.38
C GLU A 90 1.48 -2.47 8.74
N LYS A 91 2.09 -1.53 8.02
CA LYS A 91 1.44 -0.32 7.52
C LYS A 91 1.74 -0.07 6.03
N LEU A 92 0.72 0.41 5.33
CA LEU A 92 0.82 0.95 3.97
C LEU A 92 0.35 2.41 3.99
N THR A 93 1.18 3.28 3.44
CA THR A 93 0.91 4.71 3.27
C THR A 93 1.01 5.04 1.80
N VAL A 94 -0.05 5.60 1.24
CA VAL A 94 -0.09 6.04 -0.15
C VAL A 94 -0.30 7.54 -0.18
N ARG A 95 0.66 8.25 -0.77
CA ARG A 95 0.60 9.70 -0.98
C ARG A 95 0.15 9.99 -2.38
N ILE A 96 -0.93 10.74 -2.48
CA ILE A 96 -1.45 11.28 -3.74
C ILE A 96 -1.42 12.80 -3.66
N ALA A 97 -1.76 13.51 -4.73
CA ALA A 97 -1.59 14.96 -4.78
C ALA A 97 -2.52 15.68 -3.80
N GLY A 98 -2.02 15.95 -2.59
CA GLY A 98 -2.72 16.73 -1.55
C GLY A 98 -3.23 15.91 -0.37
N GLU A 99 -3.11 14.59 -0.39
CA GLU A 99 -3.54 13.73 0.72
C GLU A 99 -2.64 12.51 0.92
N GLU A 100 -2.69 11.98 2.15
CA GLU A 100 -1.99 10.77 2.55
C GLU A 100 -3.04 9.76 3.06
N ILE A 101 -3.12 8.61 2.39
CA ILE A 101 -4.01 7.52 2.72
C ILE A 101 -3.22 6.48 3.50
N VAL A 102 -3.60 6.26 4.75
CA VAL A 102 -2.90 5.37 5.68
C VAL A 102 -3.78 4.20 6.07
N GLY A 103 -3.23 2.99 6.04
CA GLY A 103 -3.92 1.79 6.50
C GLY A 103 -2.95 0.68 6.89
N ALA A 104 -3.49 -0.42 7.40
CA ALA A 104 -2.69 -1.62 7.62
C ALA A 104 -2.14 -2.13 6.28
N PHE A 105 -0.96 -2.74 6.31
CA PHE A 105 -0.41 -3.38 5.13
C PHE A 105 -1.29 -4.58 4.75
N ASP A 106 -1.91 -4.46 3.58
CA ASP A 106 -2.72 -5.51 2.97
C ASP A 106 -2.29 -5.66 1.52
N ARG A 107 -1.97 -6.91 1.14
CA ARG A 107 -1.60 -7.26 -0.23
C ARG A 107 -2.71 -6.98 -1.23
N THR A 108 -3.97 -6.97 -0.79
CA THR A 108 -5.11 -6.57 -1.63
C THR A 108 -5.00 -5.10 -2.04
N ASN A 109 -4.68 -4.22 -1.08
CA ASN A 109 -4.49 -2.80 -1.36
C ASN A 109 -3.25 -2.56 -2.23
N LEU A 110 -2.15 -3.29 -1.98
CA LEU A 110 -0.97 -3.23 -2.84
C LEU A 110 -1.27 -3.68 -4.27
N ASN A 111 -2.05 -4.76 -4.44
CA ASN A 111 -2.44 -5.25 -5.76
C ASN A 111 -3.31 -4.25 -6.52
N LYS A 112 -4.21 -3.52 -5.84
CA LYS A 112 -4.97 -2.42 -6.46
C LYS A 112 -4.06 -1.32 -7.02
N ILE A 113 -3.01 -0.96 -6.29
CA ILE A 113 -2.00 0.01 -6.76
C ILE A 113 -1.29 -0.57 -8.00
N VAL A 114 -0.85 -1.83 -7.96
CA VAL A 114 -0.22 -2.45 -9.14
C VAL A 114 -1.17 -2.41 -10.35
N HIS A 115 -2.44 -2.77 -10.18
CA HIS A 115 -3.45 -2.72 -11.24
C HIS A 115 -3.62 -1.31 -11.80
N LEU A 116 -3.76 -0.30 -10.93
CA LEU A 116 -3.83 1.10 -11.31
C LEU A 116 -2.66 1.49 -12.23
N LEU A 117 -1.44 1.12 -11.81
CA LEU A 117 -0.22 1.53 -12.50
C LEU A 117 0.03 0.79 -13.81
N VAL A 118 -0.44 -0.45 -13.97
CA VAL A 118 -0.28 -1.18 -15.23
C VAL A 118 -1.42 -0.97 -16.22
N GLN A 119 -2.55 -0.44 -15.76
CA GLN A 119 -3.68 -0.01 -16.59
C GLN A 119 -3.53 1.43 -17.09
N PHE A 120 -2.58 2.17 -16.54
CA PHE A 120 -2.18 3.50 -17.01
C PHE A 120 -1.57 3.46 -18.42
#